data_AF-A0A3M1H1V9-F1
#
_entry.id   AF-A0A3M1H1V9-F1
#
_cell.length_a   1.000
_cell.length_b   1.000
_cell.length_c   1.000
_cell.angle_alpha   90.00
_cell.angle_beta   90.00
_cell.angle_gamma   90.00
#
_symmetry.space_group_name_H-M   'P 1'
#
loop_
_entity.id
_entity.type
_entity.pdbx_description
1 polymer ?
#
loop_
_entity_poly.entity_id
_entity_poly.type
_entity_poly.pdbx_seq_one_letter_code
_entity_poly.pdbx_strand_id
1 'polypeptide(L)'
;ADILPKAEFGLARIALVWYQISGDPSQLDVAEENFRAVIAEAEAGDTRVAELAAQSHGHLGSIALLQSDLATAQSEYQIAAETTQTPRAKAAFWAQLGYVYNQLGEVDLALDAYRQAVAITPDEDVRQKYQITLNGLQTP
;
A
#
# COMPACT_ATOMS: atom_id res chain seq x y z
N ALA A 1 8.25 24.15 -6.92
CA ALA A 1 8.77 23.00 -7.69
C ALA A 1 8.60 21.76 -6.81
N ASP A 2 8.06 20.65 -7.32
CA ASP A 2 7.88 19.37 -6.61
C ASP A 2 9.00 18.36 -6.95
N ILE A 3 10.16 18.87 -7.37
CA ILE A 3 11.26 18.04 -7.89
C ILE A 3 11.83 17.14 -6.80
N LEU A 4 11.96 17.66 -5.57
CA LEU A 4 12.53 16.92 -4.45
C LEU A 4 11.63 15.73 -4.02
N PRO A 5 10.32 15.90 -3.73
CA PRO A 5 9.45 14.76 -3.39
C PRO A 5 9.36 13.70 -4.49
N LYS A 6 9.39 14.11 -5.76
CA LYS A 6 9.43 13.14 -6.88
C LYS A 6 10.73 12.36 -6.93
N ALA A 7 11.85 12.99 -6.60
CA ALA A 7 13.14 12.32 -6.53
C ALA A 7 13.19 11.35 -5.35
N GLU A 8 12.72 11.76 -4.17
CA GLU A 8 12.60 10.91 -2.96
C GLU A 8 11.74 9.68 -3.25
N PHE A 9 10.54 9.87 -3.82
CA PHE A 9 9.67 8.77 -4.22
C PHE A 9 10.35 7.80 -5.20
N GLY A 10 11.10 8.34 -6.17
CA GLY A 10 11.87 7.54 -7.13
C GLY A 10 12.99 6.75 -6.47
N LEU A 11 13.77 7.38 -5.59
CA LEU A 11 14.86 6.74 -4.85
C LEU A 11 14.35 5.62 -3.94
N ALA A 12 13.24 5.86 -3.24
CA ALA A 12 12.62 4.86 -2.38
C ALA A 12 12.25 3.59 -3.16
N ARG A 13 11.64 3.75 -4.35
CA ARG A 13 11.28 2.62 -5.21
C ARG A 13 12.51 1.90 -5.76
N ILE A 14 13.57 2.62 -6.09
CA ILE A 14 14.84 2.00 -6.51
C ILE A 14 15.44 1.18 -5.35
N ALA A 15 15.40 1.69 -4.13
CA ALA A 15 15.86 0.97 -2.95
C ALA A 15 15.05 -0.32 -2.72
N LEU A 16 13.72 -0.29 -2.86
CA LEU A 16 12.89 -1.50 -2.83
C LEU A 16 13.29 -2.54 -3.88
N VAL A 17 13.61 -2.10 -5.10
CA VAL A 17 14.09 -3.01 -6.17
C VAL A 17 15.46 -3.58 -5.79
N TRP A 18 16.36 -2.78 -5.23
CA TRP A 18 17.65 -3.28 -4.76
C TRP A 18 17.50 -4.31 -3.65
N TYR A 19 16.62 -4.06 -2.67
CA TYR A 19 16.28 -5.04 -1.65
C TYR A 19 15.85 -6.38 -2.26
N GLN A 20 14.97 -6.35 -3.26
CA GLN A 20 14.50 -7.57 -3.94
C GLN A 20 15.62 -8.34 -4.65
N ILE A 21 16.64 -7.65 -5.15
CA ILE A 21 17.75 -8.25 -5.90
C ILE A 21 18.84 -8.76 -4.95
N SER A 22 19.24 -7.96 -3.95
CA SER A 22 20.39 -8.25 -3.09
C SER A 22 20.01 -8.91 -1.77
N GLY A 23 18.77 -8.77 -1.32
CA GLY A 23 18.32 -9.14 0.02
C GLY A 23 18.89 -8.24 1.12
N ASP A 24 19.53 -7.12 0.78
CA ASP A 24 20.15 -6.21 1.74
C ASP A 24 19.09 -5.39 2.50
N PRO A 25 18.86 -5.65 3.79
CA PRO A 25 17.80 -5.00 4.56
C PRO A 25 18.04 -3.50 4.75
N SER A 26 19.27 -2.99 4.61
CA SER A 26 19.53 -1.54 4.72
C SER A 26 18.82 -0.73 3.62
N GLN A 27 18.47 -1.39 2.51
CA GLN A 27 17.68 -0.76 1.45
C GLN A 27 16.22 -0.51 1.86
N LEU A 28 15.71 -1.25 2.85
CA LEU A 28 14.38 -0.96 3.42
C LEU A 28 14.43 0.35 4.22
N ASP A 29 15.48 0.57 5.01
CA ASP A 29 15.65 1.82 5.76
C ASP A 29 15.70 3.03 4.81
N VAL A 30 16.45 2.92 3.71
CA VAL A 30 16.51 3.96 2.67
C VAL A 30 15.13 4.21 2.04
N ALA A 31 14.38 3.14 1.75
CA ALA A 31 13.04 3.27 1.18
C ALA A 31 12.10 3.97 2.17
N GLU A 32 12.10 3.55 3.44
CA GLU A 32 11.27 4.12 4.49
C GLU A 32 11.55 5.61 4.70
N GLU A 33 12.82 6.01 4.81
CA GLU A 33 13.21 7.41 4.99
C GLU A 33 12.67 8.29 3.86
N ASN A 34 12.85 7.85 2.61
CA ASN A 34 12.42 8.62 1.45
C ASN A 34 10.89 8.66 1.30
N PHE A 35 10.17 7.57 1.58
CA PHE A 35 8.70 7.59 1.58
C PHE A 35 8.14 8.49 2.68
N ARG A 36 8.75 8.50 3.88
CA ARG A 36 8.36 9.40 4.97
C ARG A 36 8.60 10.86 4.62
N ALA A 37 9.67 11.19 3.89
CA ALA A 37 9.92 12.55 3.42
C ALA A 37 8.81 13.04 2.48
N VAL A 38 8.36 12.20 1.53
CA VAL A 38 7.25 12.52 0.62
C VAL A 38 5.94 12.77 1.40
N ILE A 39 5.66 11.97 2.42
CA ILE A 39 4.49 12.13 3.29
C ILE A 39 4.57 13.44 4.07
N ALA A 40 5.71 13.75 4.68
CA ALA A 40 5.91 14.96 5.46
C ALA A 40 5.66 16.24 4.64
N GLU A 41 6.05 16.26 3.36
CA GLU A 41 5.78 17.38 2.45
C GLU A 41 4.28 17.54 2.14
N ALA A 42 3.54 16.43 2.01
CA ALA A 42 2.09 16.47 1.87
C ALA A 42 1.40 16.98 3.14
N GLU A 43 1.85 16.52 4.32
CA GLU A 43 1.36 16.95 5.63
C GLU A 43 1.67 18.43 5.93
N ALA A 44 2.80 18.93 5.40
CA ALA A 44 3.15 20.36 5.42
C ALA A 44 2.26 21.22 4.50
N GLY A 45 1.36 20.59 3.73
CA GLY A 45 0.32 21.25 2.95
C GLY A 45 0.56 21.28 1.45
N ASP A 46 1.61 20.63 0.91
CA ASP A 46 1.80 20.54 -0.54
C ASP A 46 0.86 19.50 -1.16
N THR A 47 -0.35 19.94 -1.51
CA THR A 47 -1.38 19.07 -2.09
C THR A 47 -0.98 18.48 -3.45
N ARG A 48 0.07 18.99 -4.11
CA ARG A 48 0.53 18.49 -5.42
C ARG A 48 1.17 17.12 -5.31
N VAL A 49 1.66 16.76 -4.12
CA VAL A 49 2.29 15.46 -3.86
C VAL A 49 1.36 14.49 -3.13
N ALA A 50 0.08 14.84 -2.94
CA ALA A 50 -0.88 14.03 -2.20
C ALA A 50 -1.00 12.58 -2.73
N GLU A 51 -1.00 12.40 -4.06
CA GLU A 51 -1.06 11.06 -4.66
C GLU A 51 0.25 10.28 -4.45
N LEU A 52 1.40 10.96 -4.43
CA LEU A 52 2.68 10.33 -4.09
C LEU A 52 2.72 9.92 -2.61
N ALA A 53 2.19 10.76 -1.72
CA ALA A 53 2.08 10.45 -0.30
C ALA A 53 1.16 9.25 -0.07
N ALA A 54 -0.01 9.19 -0.73
CA ALA A 54 -0.90 8.03 -0.66
C ALA A 54 -0.21 6.73 -1.11
N GLN A 55 0.56 6.78 -2.22
CA GLN A 55 1.34 5.62 -2.66
C GLN A 55 2.52 5.29 -1.73
N SER A 56 3.10 6.30 -1.09
CA SER A 56 4.19 6.15 -0.11
C SER A 56 3.69 5.40 1.13
N HIS A 57 2.51 5.74 1.66
CA HIS A 57 1.82 4.95 2.69
C HIS A 57 1.63 3.50 2.24
N GLY A 58 1.14 3.28 1.01
CA GLY A 58 0.98 1.92 0.49
C GLY A 58 2.30 1.12 0.42
N HIS A 59 3.41 1.77 0.09
CA HIS A 59 4.73 1.15 0.11
C HIS A 59 5.26 0.90 1.52
N LEU A 60 5.06 1.83 2.46
CA LEU A 60 5.38 1.62 3.87
C LEU A 60 4.58 0.45 4.45
N GLY A 61 3.31 0.29 4.07
CA GLY A 61 2.52 -0.88 4.41
C GLY A 61 3.09 -2.19 3.87
N SER A 62 3.66 -2.18 2.66
CA SER A 62 4.38 -3.34 2.10
C SER A 62 5.66 -3.66 2.87
N ILE A 63 6.43 -2.64 3.26
CA ILE A 63 7.66 -2.83 4.05
C ILE A 63 7.32 -3.40 5.43
N ALA A 64 6.34 -2.82 6.12
CA ALA A 64 5.87 -3.32 7.41
C ALA A 64 5.39 -4.78 7.32
N LEU A 65 4.68 -5.13 6.24
CA LEU A 65 4.26 -6.51 6.01
C LEU A 65 5.44 -7.47 5.82
N LEU A 66 6.49 -7.07 5.09
CA LEU A 66 7.73 -7.85 4.96
C LEU A 66 8.41 -8.07 6.33
N GLN A 67 8.32 -7.07 7.21
CA GLN A 67 8.83 -7.13 8.58
C GLN A 67 7.87 -7.85 9.55
N SER A 68 6.74 -8.38 9.08
CA SER A 68 5.68 -8.99 9.88
C SER A 68 5.03 -8.06 10.92
N ASP A 69 5.19 -6.74 10.76
CA ASP A 69 4.48 -5.74 11.54
C ASP A 69 3.10 -5.48 10.94
N LEU A 70 2.16 -6.36 11.28
CA LEU A 70 0.78 -6.30 10.77
C LEU A 70 0.05 -5.04 11.23
N ALA A 71 0.38 -4.49 12.40
CA ALA A 71 -0.27 -3.30 12.94
C ALA A 71 0.10 -2.05 12.13
N THR A 72 1.39 -1.87 11.85
CA THR A 72 1.85 -0.79 10.97
C THR A 72 1.32 -1.00 9.55
N ALA A 73 1.39 -2.23 9.01
CA ALA A 73 0.88 -2.53 7.68
C ALA A 73 -0.61 -2.17 7.53
N GLN A 74 -1.45 -2.50 8.51
CA GLN A 74 -2.86 -2.14 8.52
C GLN A 74 -3.06 -0.62 8.42
N SER A 75 -2.43 0.14 9.32
CA SER A 75 -2.58 1.60 9.37
C SER A 75 -2.14 2.25 8.06
N GLU A 76 -0.99 1.85 7.54
CA GLU A 76 -0.40 2.41 6.32
C GLU A 76 -1.26 2.10 5.08
N TYR A 77 -1.72 0.85 4.92
CA TYR A 77 -2.60 0.51 3.81
C TYR A 77 -3.96 1.18 3.90
N GLN A 78 -4.49 1.37 5.12
CA GLN A 78 -5.76 2.08 5.31
C GLN A 78 -5.65 3.52 4.83
N ILE A 79 -4.63 4.26 5.27
CA ILE A 79 -4.39 5.63 4.82
C ILE A 79 -4.24 5.66 3.29
N ALA A 80 -3.46 4.75 2.72
CA ALA A 80 -3.25 4.67 1.28
C ALA A 80 -4.56 4.45 0.50
N ALA A 81 -5.39 3.50 0.95
CA ALA A 81 -6.67 3.16 0.31
C ALA A 81 -7.72 4.27 0.42
N GLU A 82 -7.72 5.01 1.53
CA GLU A 82 -8.67 6.11 1.75
C GLU A 82 -8.29 7.36 0.96
N THR A 83 -6.99 7.66 0.85
CA THR A 83 -6.49 8.94 0.32
C THR A 83 -6.12 8.92 -1.17
N THR A 84 -5.75 7.77 -1.74
CA THR A 84 -5.42 7.70 -3.18
C THR A 84 -6.65 7.99 -4.05
N GLN A 85 -6.41 8.73 -5.14
CA GLN A 85 -7.42 9.04 -6.14
C GLN A 85 -7.33 8.12 -7.37
N THR A 86 -6.27 7.31 -7.48
CA THR A 86 -6.06 6.40 -8.60
C THR A 86 -6.86 5.12 -8.39
N PRO A 87 -7.90 4.80 -9.20
CA PRO A 87 -8.77 3.65 -8.94
C PRO A 87 -8.02 2.31 -8.87
N ARG A 88 -7.01 2.13 -9.73
CA ARG A 88 -6.18 0.92 -9.73
C ARG A 88 -5.36 0.78 -8.44
N ALA A 89 -4.78 1.87 -7.95
CA ALA A 89 -4.03 1.86 -6.69
C ALA A 89 -4.99 1.65 -5.51
N LYS A 90 -6.13 2.33 -5.53
CA LYS A 90 -7.18 2.21 -4.51
C LYS A 90 -7.63 0.76 -4.34
N ALA A 91 -7.97 0.09 -5.45
CA ALA A 91 -8.36 -1.32 -5.43
C ALA A 91 -7.24 -2.21 -4.88
N ALA A 92 -5.98 -1.96 -5.28
CA ALA A 92 -4.84 -2.72 -4.78
C ALA A 92 -4.63 -2.53 -3.28
N PHE A 93 -4.70 -1.31 -2.75
CA PHE A 93 -4.54 -1.06 -1.31
C PHE A 93 -5.69 -1.62 -0.48
N TRP A 94 -6.94 -1.58 -0.96
CA TRP A 94 -8.04 -2.30 -0.30
C TRP A 94 -7.80 -3.80 -0.26
N ALA A 95 -7.28 -4.40 -1.34
CA ALA A 95 -6.95 -5.83 -1.35
C ALA A 95 -5.80 -6.18 -0.39
N GLN A 96 -4.77 -5.31 -0.28
CA GLN A 96 -3.68 -5.50 0.68
C GLN A 96 -4.16 -5.34 2.13
N LEU A 97 -5.02 -4.36 2.39
CA LEU A 97 -5.65 -4.20 3.70
C LEU A 97 -6.49 -5.44 4.07
N GLY A 98 -7.25 -5.98 3.11
CA GLY A 98 -7.99 -7.23 3.31
C GLY A 98 -7.09 -8.43 3.61
N TYR A 99 -5.93 -8.51 2.95
CA TYR A 99 -4.93 -9.51 3.27
C TYR A 99 -4.42 -9.37 4.72
N VAL A 100 -4.08 -8.15 5.14
CA VAL A 100 -3.61 -7.87 6.50
C VAL A 100 -4.68 -8.21 7.55
N TYR A 101 -5.93 -7.80 7.34
CA TYR A 101 -7.03 -8.17 8.24
C TYR A 101 -7.20 -9.69 8.37
N ASN A 102 -7.05 -10.43 7.28
CA ASN A 102 -7.09 -11.88 7.33
C ASN A 102 -5.92 -12.47 8.13
N GLN A 103 -4.71 -11.93 8.01
CA GLN A 103 -3.56 -12.35 8.83
C GLN A 103 -3.77 -12.05 10.33
N LEU A 104 -4.50 -10.98 10.65
CA LEU A 104 -4.90 -10.62 12.02
C LEU A 104 -6.05 -11.48 12.57
N GLY A 105 -6.68 -12.33 11.73
CA GLY A 105 -7.88 -13.11 12.10
C GLY A 105 -9.17 -12.31 12.07
N GLU A 106 -9.14 -11.06 11.59
CA GLU A 106 -10.29 -10.16 11.46
C GLU A 106 -11.01 -10.42 10.14
N VAL A 107 -11.56 -11.64 10.00
CA VAL A 107 -12.11 -12.14 8.73
C VAL A 107 -13.23 -11.26 8.18
N ASP A 108 -14.11 -10.72 9.03
CA ASP A 108 -15.19 -9.84 8.59
C ASP A 108 -14.66 -8.56 7.93
N LEU A 109 -13.63 -7.94 8.51
CA LEU A 109 -12.98 -6.76 7.94
C LEU A 109 -12.21 -7.10 6.67
N ALA A 110 -11.63 -8.30 6.59
CA ALA A 110 -11.01 -8.80 5.36
C ALA A 110 -12.03 -8.91 4.22
N LEU A 111 -13.20 -9.49 4.49
CA LEU A 111 -14.29 -9.62 3.52
C LEU A 111 -14.73 -8.25 3.00
N ASP A 112 -14.90 -7.26 3.89
CA ASP A 112 -15.30 -5.91 3.50
C ASP A 112 -14.24 -5.22 2.65
N ALA A 113 -12.97 -5.32 3.02
CA ALA A 113 -11.88 -4.76 2.25
C ALA A 113 -11.76 -5.38 0.84
N TYR A 114 -11.89 -6.71 0.71
CA TYR A 114 -11.91 -7.37 -0.60
C TYR A 114 -13.14 -7.00 -1.44
N ARG A 115 -14.32 -6.80 -0.83
CA ARG A 115 -15.51 -6.28 -1.54
C ARG A 115 -15.25 -4.90 -2.13
N GLN A 116 -14.60 -4.00 -1.37
CA GLN A 116 -14.20 -2.68 -1.89
C GLN A 116 -13.22 -2.83 -3.08
N ALA A 117 -12.22 -3.69 -2.95
CA ALA A 117 -11.27 -3.95 -4.04
C ALA A 117 -11.97 -4.42 -5.32
N VAL A 118 -12.87 -5.41 -5.22
CA VAL A 118 -13.67 -5.93 -6.36
C VAL A 118 -14.52 -4.84 -7.00
N ALA A 119 -15.17 -4.00 -6.19
CA ALA A 119 -16.06 -2.96 -6.69
C ALA A 119 -15.31 -1.87 -7.47
N ILE A 120 -14.12 -1.47 -7.01
CA ILE A 120 -13.33 -0.39 -7.59
C ILE A 120 -12.54 -0.86 -8.82
N THR A 121 -12.17 -2.14 -8.89
CA THR A 121 -11.28 -2.66 -9.93
C THR A 121 -11.88 -2.48 -11.33
N PRO A 122 -11.20 -1.77 -12.25
CA PRO A 122 -11.68 -1.61 -13.62
C PRO A 122 -11.31 -2.79 -14.53
N ASP A 123 -10.22 -3.49 -14.20
CA ASP A 123 -9.66 -4.61 -14.96
C ASP A 123 -10.29 -5.94 -14.55
N GLU A 124 -10.86 -6.68 -15.49
CA GLU A 124 -11.62 -7.88 -15.16
C GLU A 124 -10.76 -9.02 -14.64
N ASP A 125 -9.54 -9.20 -15.17
CA ASP A 125 -8.63 -10.25 -14.71
C ASP A 125 -8.19 -9.98 -13.26
N VAL A 126 -7.94 -8.71 -12.93
CA VAL A 126 -7.62 -8.31 -11.55
C VAL A 126 -8.85 -8.46 -10.65
N ARG A 127 -10.04 -8.07 -11.11
CA ARG A 127 -11.30 -8.19 -10.35
C ARG A 127 -11.57 -9.65 -10.00
N GLN A 128 -11.42 -10.55 -10.97
CA GLN A 128 -11.63 -11.99 -10.78
C GLN A 128 -10.66 -12.57 -9.74
N LYS A 129 -9.40 -12.12 -9.72
CA LYS A 129 -8.44 -12.53 -8.68
C LYS A 129 -8.92 -12.15 -7.29
N TYR A 130 -9.36 -10.91 -7.09
CA TYR A 130 -9.91 -10.47 -5.79
C TYR A 130 -11.19 -11.21 -5.42
N GLN A 131 -12.05 -11.52 -6.40
CA GLN A 131 -13.28 -12.29 -6.17
C GLN A 131 -12.98 -13.73 -5.71
N ILE A 132 -11.96 -14.38 -6.26
CA ILE A 132 -11.54 -15.72 -5.83
C ILE A 132 -11.09 -15.69 -4.37
N THR A 133 -10.26 -14.71 -3.99
CA THR A 133 -9.82 -14.55 -2.59
C THR A 133 -11.02 -14.27 -1.67
N LEU A 134 -11.91 -13.36 -2.07
CA LEU A 134 -13.13 -13.03 -1.32
C LEU A 134 -13.99 -14.28 -1.06
N ASN A 135 -14.22 -15.11 -2.08
CA ASN A 135 -15.03 -16.32 -1.95
C ASN A 135 -14.35 -17.35 -1.03
N GLY A 136 -13.02 -17.46 -1.08
CA GLY A 136 -12.25 -18.37 -0.22
C GLY A 136 -12.28 -18.01 1.26
N LEU A 137 -12.50 -16.74 1.59
CA LEU A 137 -12.69 -16.28 2.98
C LEU A 137 -14.10 -16.54 3.52
N GLN A 138 -15.08 -16.78 2.65
CA GLN A 138 -16.47 -17.03 3.03
C GLN A 138 -16.78 -18.50 3.31
N THR A 139 -15.85 -19.41 2.97
CA THR A 139 -16.02 -20.83 3.25
C THR A 139 -15.71 -21.14 4.72
N PRO A 140 -16.61 -21.81 5.45
CA PRO A 140 -16.44 -22.17 6.86
C PRO A 140 -15.40 -23.28 7.07
#